data_AF-A0A4V1MJP3-F1
#
_entry.id   AF-A0A4V1MJP3-F1
#
_cell.length_a   1.000
_cell.length_b   1.000
_cell.length_c   1.000
_cell.angle_alpha   90.00
_cell.angle_beta   90.00
_cell.angle_gamma   90.00
#
_symmetry.space_group_name_H-M   'P 1'
#
loop_
_entity.id
_entity.type
_entity.pdbx_description
1 polymer ?
#
loop_
_entity_poly.entity_id
_entity_poly.type
_entity_poly.pdbx_seq_one_letter_code
_entity_poly.pdbx_strand_id
1 'polypeptide(L)'
;MILFKAQTKKINILIMIDEKPCLIANNMLISSQSIDLIDVDYIVGTINLSDDNYDKLINNKSSSFNIGFEAILPKFTFAQKYLISIPKEFLNQKYIIINIFNINNKIYKKIFKTD
;
A
#
# COMPACT_ATOMS: atom_id res chain seq x y z
N MET A 1 -15.24 -25.61 -23.73
CA MET A 1 -15.58 -25.22 -22.35
C MET A 1 -14.50 -24.28 -21.85
N ILE A 2 -14.78 -22.97 -21.81
CA ILE A 2 -13.79 -21.97 -21.36
C ILE A 2 -13.89 -21.90 -19.85
N LEU A 3 -12.84 -22.36 -19.17
CA LEU A 3 -12.72 -22.29 -17.72
C LEU A 3 -12.39 -20.83 -17.37
N PHE A 4 -13.39 -20.02 -17.02
CA PHE A 4 -13.15 -18.73 -16.40
C PHE A 4 -12.59 -18.98 -15.00
N LYS A 5 -11.25 -18.98 -14.87
CA LYS A 5 -10.64 -18.85 -13.53
C LYS A 5 -11.02 -17.47 -13.01
N ALA A 6 -11.78 -17.45 -11.92
CA ALA A 6 -11.97 -16.24 -11.14
C ALA A 6 -10.59 -15.61 -10.90
N GLN A 7 -10.45 -14.32 -11.20
CA GLN A 7 -9.23 -13.59 -10.96
C GLN A 7 -8.86 -13.76 -9.48
N THR A 8 -7.67 -14.30 -9.19
CA THR A 8 -7.09 -14.31 -7.84
C THR A 8 -7.27 -12.93 -7.23
N LYS A 9 -7.83 -12.86 -6.02
CA LYS A 9 -8.23 -11.59 -5.41
C LYS A 9 -6.95 -10.81 -5.08
N LYS A 10 -6.75 -9.68 -5.76
CA LYS A 10 -5.53 -8.86 -5.69
C LYS A 10 -5.89 -7.45 -5.25
N ILE A 11 -5.02 -6.85 -4.44
CA ILE A 11 -5.10 -5.42 -4.13
C ILE A 11 -4.12 -4.71 -5.05
N ASN A 12 -4.66 -3.98 -6.04
CA ASN A 12 -3.83 -3.20 -6.94
C ASN A 12 -3.45 -1.89 -6.25
N ILE A 13 -2.19 -1.77 -5.86
CA ILE A 13 -1.69 -0.60 -5.16
C ILE A 13 -0.40 -0.10 -5.80
N LEU A 14 -0.36 1.20 -6.05
CA LEU A 14 0.80 1.88 -6.58
C LEU A 14 1.33 2.86 -5.54
N ILE A 15 2.56 2.64 -5.10
CA ILE A 15 3.24 3.56 -4.20
C ILE A 15 4.08 4.47 -5.08
N MET A 16 3.89 5.77 -4.93
CA MET A 16 4.59 6.81 -5.66
C MET A 16 5.44 7.60 -4.66
N ILE A 17 6.74 7.71 -4.93
CA ILE A 17 7.67 8.54 -4.15
C ILE A 17 8.18 9.64 -5.06
N ASP A 18 7.92 10.90 -4.70
CA ASP A 18 8.30 12.07 -5.50
C ASP A 18 7.86 11.90 -6.97
N GLU A 19 6.58 11.52 -7.17
CA GLU A 19 5.93 11.31 -8.48
C GLU A 19 6.53 10.17 -9.33
N LYS A 20 7.39 9.33 -8.75
CA LYS A 20 7.93 8.14 -9.41
C LYS A 20 7.45 6.86 -8.74
N PRO A 21 7.19 5.77 -9.49
CA PRO A 21 6.86 4.49 -8.90
C PRO A 21 7.94 4.03 -7.92
N CYS A 22 7.53 3.65 -6.71
CA CYS A 22 8.39 3.00 -5.75
C CYS A 22 8.69 1.59 -6.28
N LEU A 23 9.95 1.31 -6.60
CA LEU A 23 10.35 0.01 -7.14
C LEU A 23 10.53 -1.04 -6.04
N ILE A 24 10.82 -0.60 -4.81
CA ILE A 24 11.17 -1.47 -3.68
C ILE A 24 10.45 -0.96 -2.43
N ALA A 25 9.50 -1.75 -1.93
CA ALA A 25 8.91 -1.58 -0.61
C ALA A 25 9.14 -2.87 0.18
N ASN A 26 9.90 -2.77 1.27
CA ASN A 26 10.29 -3.90 2.10
C ASN A 26 9.35 -4.05 3.29
N ASN A 27 9.33 -5.25 3.89
CA ASN A 27 8.61 -5.53 5.13
C ASN A 27 7.14 -5.08 5.06
N MET A 28 6.49 -5.37 3.93
CA MET A 28 5.12 -4.92 3.72
C MET A 28 4.15 -5.81 4.51
N LEU A 29 3.30 -5.14 5.29
CA LEU A 29 2.43 -5.75 6.29
C LEU A 29 1.03 -5.18 6.13
N ILE A 30 0.03 -6.05 6.16
CA ILE A 30 -1.36 -5.64 6.32
C ILE A 30 -1.79 -5.97 7.76
N SER A 31 -2.44 -5.02 8.41
CA SER A 31 -3.05 -5.24 9.74
C SER A 31 -4.43 -4.59 9.83
N SER A 32 -5.28 -5.12 10.68
CA SER A 32 -6.54 -4.50 11.06
C SER A 32 -6.86 -4.87 12.50
N GLN A 33 -7.75 -4.15 13.17
CA GLN A 33 -8.04 -4.31 14.60
C GLN A 33 -8.43 -5.73 15.03
N SER A 34 -8.88 -6.57 14.10
CA SER A 34 -9.36 -7.93 14.40
C SER A 34 -8.82 -8.97 13.41
N ILE A 35 -7.66 -8.70 12.81
CA ILE A 35 -6.93 -9.66 11.98
C ILE A 35 -5.49 -9.66 12.48
N ASP A 36 -4.89 -10.84 12.55
CA ASP A 36 -3.46 -10.96 12.74
C ASP A 36 -2.70 -10.21 11.65
N LEU A 37 -1.44 -9.85 11.93
CA LEU A 37 -0.55 -9.27 10.94
C LEU A 37 -0.37 -10.25 9.77
N ILE A 38 -0.52 -9.72 8.55
CA ILE A 38 -0.33 -10.48 7.32
C ILE A 38 0.90 -9.91 6.62
N ASP A 39 1.97 -10.71 6.53
CA ASP A 39 3.11 -10.45 5.67
C ASP A 39 2.69 -10.60 4.20
N VAL A 40 3.06 -9.62 3.38
CA VAL A 40 2.71 -9.59 1.96
C VAL A 40 3.88 -9.10 1.11
N ASP A 41 3.93 -9.57 -0.13
CA ASP A 41 4.91 -9.10 -1.10
C ASP A 41 4.35 -7.94 -1.91
N TYR A 42 5.12 -6.86 -1.97
CA TYR A 42 4.88 -5.76 -2.89
C TYR A 42 5.54 -6.02 -4.24
N ILE A 43 4.74 -6.02 -5.30
CA ILE A 43 5.19 -5.91 -6.68
C ILE A 43 4.66 -4.58 -7.20
N VAL A 44 5.42 -3.86 -8.02
CA VAL A 44 5.00 -2.54 -8.51
C VAL A 44 3.58 -2.62 -9.13
N GLY A 45 2.61 -1.97 -8.49
CA GLY A 45 1.20 -1.95 -8.89
C GLY A 45 0.31 -3.01 -8.23
N THR A 46 0.81 -3.92 -7.41
CA THR A 46 0.03 -5.00 -6.79
C THR A 46 0.64 -5.49 -5.48
N ILE A 47 -0.20 -5.71 -4.46
CA ILE A 47 0.15 -6.56 -3.32
C ILE A 47 -0.32 -7.97 -3.61
N ASN A 48 0.61 -8.93 -3.50
CA ASN A 48 0.26 -10.33 -3.62
C ASN A 48 -0.34 -10.83 -2.30
N LEU A 49 -1.61 -11.21 -2.33
CA LEU A 49 -2.36 -11.69 -1.18
C LEU A 49 -3.01 -13.03 -1.52
N SER A 50 -3.01 -13.97 -0.58
CA SER A 50 -3.78 -15.20 -0.74
C SER A 50 -5.28 -14.90 -0.66
N ASP A 51 -6.10 -15.70 -1.34
CA ASP A 51 -7.55 -15.53 -1.31
C ASP A 51 -8.08 -15.60 0.14
N ASP A 52 -7.53 -16.48 0.97
CA ASP A 52 -7.88 -16.59 2.39
C ASP A 52 -7.61 -15.30 3.17
N ASN A 53 -6.45 -14.67 2.94
CA ASN A 53 -6.10 -13.43 3.63
C ASN A 53 -6.92 -12.24 3.11
N TYR A 54 -7.23 -12.23 1.81
CA TYR A 54 -8.13 -11.24 1.23
C TYR A 54 -9.55 -11.36 1.82
N ASP A 55 -10.06 -12.58 1.97
CA ASP A 55 -11.37 -12.82 2.54
C ASP A 55 -11.42 -12.49 4.04
N LYS A 56 -10.35 -12.75 4.79
CA LYS A 56 -10.21 -12.23 6.17
C LYS A 56 -10.27 -10.69 6.20
N LEU A 57 -9.58 -10.03 5.27
CA LEU A 57 -9.53 -8.57 5.19
C LEU A 57 -10.91 -7.96 4.96
N ILE A 58 -11.65 -8.48 3.98
CA ILE A 58 -13.00 -8.01 3.65
C ILE A 58 -13.99 -8.30 4.79
N ASN A 59 -14.00 -9.52 5.30
CA ASN A 59 -15.02 -9.95 6.27
C ASN A 59 -14.75 -9.45 7.70
N ASN A 60 -13.59 -8.86 7.95
CA ASN A 60 -13.28 -8.26 9.24
C ASN A 60 -14.22 -7.07 9.57
N LYS A 61 -14.52 -6.87 10.86
CA LYS A 61 -15.48 -5.86 11.33
C LYS A 61 -15.02 -4.40 11.20
N SER A 62 -13.71 -4.15 11.09
CA SER A 62 -13.18 -2.79 10.97
C SER A 62 -13.58 -2.16 9.63
N SER A 63 -13.78 -0.85 9.61
CA SER A 63 -14.04 -0.07 8.39
C SER A 63 -12.77 0.19 7.57
N SER A 64 -11.59 -0.05 8.15
CA SER A 64 -10.29 0.19 7.53
C SER A 64 -9.30 -0.92 7.83
N PHE A 65 -8.20 -0.90 7.09
CA PHE A 65 -7.02 -1.70 7.36
C PHE A 65 -5.78 -0.84 7.19
N ASN A 66 -4.69 -1.21 7.83
CA ASN A 66 -3.43 -0.51 7.72
C ASN A 66 -2.50 -1.28 6.81
N ILE A 67 -1.76 -0.53 5.99
CA ILE A 67 -0.61 -1.04 5.26
C ILE A 67 0.64 -0.41 5.89
N GLY A 68 1.49 -1.26 6.44
CA GLY A 68 2.84 -0.92 6.89
C GLY A 68 3.86 -1.31 5.83
N PHE A 69 4.90 -0.51 5.62
CA PHE A 69 6.03 -0.87 4.75
C PHE A 69 7.23 0.03 5.01
N GLU A 70 8.38 -0.37 4.48
CA GLU A 70 9.61 0.40 4.47
C GLU A 70 10.00 0.79 3.04
N ALA A 71 10.30 2.05 2.81
CA ALA A 71 10.78 2.53 1.51
C ALA A 71 11.91 3.54 1.65
N ILE A 72 12.81 3.57 0.68
CA ILE A 72 13.93 4.52 0.64
C ILE A 72 13.49 5.76 -0.13
N LEU A 73 13.55 6.91 0.53
CA LEU A 73 13.33 8.20 -0.12
C LEU A 73 14.59 8.64 -0.89
N PRO A 74 14.45 9.36 -2.01
CA PRO A 74 15.59 9.98 -2.68
C PRO A 74 16.41 10.84 -1.71
N LYS A 75 17.74 10.68 -1.74
CA LYS A 75 18.71 11.39 -0.87
C LYS A 75 18.72 10.97 0.60
N PHE A 76 17.99 9.91 0.97
CA PHE A 76 18.11 9.28 2.29
C PHE A 76 18.88 7.98 2.18
N THR A 77 19.80 7.75 3.12
CA THR A 77 20.61 6.53 3.18
C THR A 77 19.84 5.36 3.79
N PHE A 78 18.86 5.65 4.65
CA PHE A 78 18.10 4.65 5.40
C PHE A 78 16.64 4.61 4.97
N ALA A 79 16.09 3.40 4.93
CA ALA A 79 14.67 3.19 4.70
C ALA A 79 13.83 3.88 5.78
N GLN A 80 12.71 4.44 5.37
CA GLN A 80 11.72 5.06 6.24
C GLN A 80 10.53 4.13 6.39
N LYS A 81 9.98 4.05 7.60
CA LYS A 81 8.78 3.27 7.92
C LYS A 81 7.53 4.11 7.64
N TYR A 82 6.58 3.50 6.95
CA TYR A 82 5.27 4.06 6.66
C TYR A 82 4.20 3.17 7.25
N LEU A 83 3.15 3.79 7.79
CA LEU A 83 1.93 3.12 8.24
C LEU A 83 0.75 3.95 7.76
N ILE A 84 -0.06 3.38 6.88
CA ILE A 84 -1.14 4.11 6.19
C ILE A 84 -2.44 3.37 6.41
N SER A 85 -3.43 4.06 6.95
CA SER A 85 -4.78 3.53 7.09
C SER A 85 -5.56 3.73 5.80
N ILE A 86 -6.16 2.64 5.29
CA ILE A 86 -6.92 2.60 4.06
C ILE A 86 -8.36 2.14 4.37
N PRO A 87 -9.37 2.91 3.98
CA PRO A 87 -10.77 2.49 4.07
C PRO A 87 -11.03 1.22 3.23
N LYS A 88 -11.79 0.26 3.76
CA LYS A 88 -12.09 -0.99 3.03
C LYS A 88 -12.89 -0.78 1.76
N GLU A 89 -13.68 0.29 1.70
CA GLU A 89 -14.38 0.71 0.49
C GLU A 89 -13.44 0.90 -0.70
N PHE A 90 -12.14 1.17 -0.47
CA PHE A 90 -11.15 1.31 -1.53
C PHE A 90 -10.74 -0.03 -2.15
N LEU A 91 -11.02 -1.17 -1.51
CA LEU A 91 -10.79 -2.50 -2.11
C LEU A 91 -11.65 -2.75 -3.34
N ASN A 92 -12.76 -2.00 -3.49
CA ASN A 92 -13.61 -2.04 -4.69
C ASN A 92 -13.05 -1.20 -5.84
N GLN A 93 -12.00 -0.41 -5.60
CA GLN A 93 -11.39 0.42 -6.63
C GLN A 93 -10.44 -0.39 -7.49
N LYS A 94 -10.29 0.00 -8.76
CA LYS A 94 -9.36 -0.66 -9.68
C LYS A 94 -7.91 -0.51 -9.23
N TYR A 95 -7.57 0.62 -8.62
CA TYR A 95 -6.24 0.95 -8.12
C TYR A 95 -6.33 1.86 -6.89
N ILE A 96 -5.41 1.67 -5.96
CA ILE A 96 -5.14 2.58 -4.85
C ILE A 96 -3.78 3.21 -5.12
N ILE A 97 -3.69 4.54 -5.09
CA ILE A 97 -2.42 5.26 -5.30
C ILE A 97 -2.03 5.96 -4.01
N ILE A 98 -0.85 5.61 -3.49
CA ILE A 98 -0.26 6.23 -2.30
C ILE A 98 0.83 7.17 -2.78
N ASN A 99 0.65 8.47 -2.60
CA ASN A 99 1.67 9.47 -2.93
C ASN A 99 2.44 9.88 -1.67
N ILE A 100 3.76 9.69 -1.72
CA ILE A 100 4.71 10.06 -0.68
C ILE A 100 5.59 11.19 -1.24
N PHE A 101 5.53 12.35 -0.61
CA PHE A 101 6.32 13.51 -1.01
C PHE A 101 7.43 13.78 -0.01
N ASN A 102 8.66 13.85 -0.49
CA ASN A 102 9.82 14.19 0.32
C ASN A 102 9.85 15.71 0.57
N ILE A 103 9.55 16.13 1.79
CA ILE A 103 9.57 17.56 2.17
C ILE A 103 10.95 18.22 2.06
N ASN A 104 12.04 17.44 1.99
CA ASN A 104 13.38 17.97 1.75
C ASN A 104 13.64 18.28 0.27
N ASN A 105 12.77 17.82 -0.63
CA ASN A 105 12.79 18.25 -2.02
C ASN A 105 12.32 19.71 -2.11
N LYS A 106 13.11 20.58 -2.77
CA LYS A 106 12.82 22.01 -2.89
C LYS A 106 11.42 22.28 -3.47
N ILE A 107 10.96 21.44 -4.39
CA ILE A 107 9.64 21.58 -5.04
C ILE A 107 8.54 21.37 -3.99
N TYR A 108 8.51 20.20 -3.35
CA TYR A 108 7.47 19.86 -2.37
C TYR A 108 7.56 20.68 -1.09
N LYS A 109 8.77 21.09 -0.68
CA LYS A 109 8.96 22.03 0.42
C LYS A 109 8.21 23.34 0.20
N LYS A 110 8.18 23.85 -1.04
CA LYS A 110 7.48 25.09 -1.38
C LYS A 110 5.96 24.90 -1.43
N ILE A 111 5.50 23.74 -1.90
CA ILE A 111 4.07 23.43 -2.06
C ILE A 111 3.41 23.14 -0.70
N PHE A 112 4.08 22.38 0.15
CA PHE A 112 3.50 21.86 1.41
C PHE A 112 4.04 22.54 2.67
N LYS A 113 4.90 23.56 2.56
CA LYS A 113 5.10 24.49 3.68
C LYS A 113 3.83 25.33 3.82
N THR A 114 2.99 24.95 4.76
CA THR A 114 2.10 25.90 5.42
C THR A 114 2.96 26.75 6.37
N ASP A 115 2.93 28.07 6.18
CA ASP A 115 3.48 29.04 7.15
C ASP A 115 2.73 28.95 8.49
#